data_AF-A0A077PGM7-F1
#
_entry.id   AF-A0A077PGM7-F1
#
_cell.length_a   1.000
_cell.length_b   1.000
_cell.length_c   1.000
_cell.angle_alpha   90.00
_cell.angle_beta   90.00
_cell.angle_gamma   90.00
#
_symmetry.space_group_name_H-M   'P 1'
#
loop_
_entity.id
_entity.type
_entity.pdbx_description
1 polymer ?
#
loop_
_entity_poly.entity_id
_entity_poly.type
_entity_poly.pdbx_seq_one_letter_code
_entity_poly.pdbx_strand_id
1 'polypeptide(L)'
;MGRWNVTENSHLRSFKINKKSIRDYKKIENFNDINIGRDAILAFADSEQCIDNGNRYEEQFYGRRIRPHVLKYIDFSSPLTRDNILTYSAFAANRTLFTMNEMDFLMLPEMDKFIWEDYQKFYSDERFITSNAGIRLLEKYLFSFLDDEIIITENWNKARVKEYFFSFADESLKCSSLPSANAILTSTDPITTSKDWLIQLATDFLIESSPMARYASGSYGEIASSLFKIIIDELGYGDFSKHHATLYRDTLNSVNLNSTPHYYWQYYLNGSLLLANYYIRN
;
A
#
# COMPACT_ATOMS: atom_id res chain seq x y z
N MET A 1 -7.69 69.25 -42.62
CA MET A 1 -8.85 68.99 -41.73
C MET A 1 -10.06 68.72 -42.60
N GLY A 2 -10.38 67.45 -42.83
CA GLY A 2 -11.54 67.02 -43.63
C GLY A 2 -12.10 65.73 -43.03
N ARG A 3 -13.40 65.73 -42.75
CA ARG A 3 -14.14 64.57 -42.24
C ARG A 3 -14.41 63.60 -43.39
N TRP A 4 -14.15 62.32 -43.17
CA TRP A 4 -14.78 61.22 -43.88
C TRP A 4 -15.18 60.15 -42.88
N ASN A 5 -16.47 59.84 -42.85
CA ASN A 5 -17.07 58.73 -42.14
C ASN A 5 -16.66 57.42 -42.83
N VAL A 6 -16.23 56.43 -42.04
CA VAL A 6 -16.42 55.02 -42.39
C VAL A 6 -17.00 54.33 -41.16
N THR A 7 -18.28 54.01 -41.28
CA THR A 7 -19.03 53.10 -40.42
C THR A 7 -18.59 51.67 -40.69
N GLU A 8 -18.16 50.92 -39.68
CA GLU A 8 -18.16 49.45 -39.76
C GLU A 8 -18.26 48.78 -38.38
N ASN A 9 -19.47 48.25 -38.14
CA ASN A 9 -19.82 47.02 -37.44
C ASN A 9 -19.29 46.76 -36.02
N SER A 10 -20.04 47.29 -35.06
CA SER A 10 -20.18 46.77 -33.70
C SER A 10 -21.04 45.51 -33.67
N HIS A 11 -20.44 44.34 -33.88
CA HIS A 11 -21.04 43.08 -33.46
C HIS A 11 -20.03 42.25 -32.67
N LEU A 12 -19.87 42.63 -31.39
CA LEU A 12 -19.45 41.73 -30.33
C LEU A 12 -20.38 40.51 -30.34
N ARG A 13 -19.96 39.43 -31.00
CA ARG A 13 -20.60 38.12 -30.84
C ARG A 13 -20.45 37.75 -29.37
N SER A 14 -21.58 37.75 -28.67
CA SER A 14 -21.69 37.15 -27.35
C SER A 14 -21.14 35.73 -27.41
N PHE A 15 -20.04 35.46 -26.72
CA PHE A 15 -19.72 34.10 -26.31
C PHE A 15 -20.84 33.68 -25.35
N LYS A 16 -21.91 33.07 -25.89
CA LYS A 16 -22.79 32.24 -25.10
C LYS A 16 -21.95 31.04 -24.66
N ILE A 17 -21.38 31.13 -23.47
CA ILE A 17 -20.94 29.96 -22.72
C ILE A 17 -22.16 29.05 -22.65
N ASN A 18 -22.10 27.93 -23.36
CA ASN A 18 -23.14 26.93 -23.32
C ASN A 18 -23.13 26.31 -21.91
N LYS A 19 -23.91 26.89 -21.00
CA LYS A 19 -24.24 26.34 -19.69
C LYS A 19 -25.11 25.10 -19.90
N LYS A 20 -24.48 23.96 -20.20
CA LYS A 20 -24.93 22.56 -20.04
C LYS A 20 -24.22 21.67 -21.07
N SER A 21 -22.94 21.43 -20.84
CA SER A 21 -22.32 20.17 -21.25
C SER A 21 -21.78 19.55 -19.96
N ILE A 22 -22.70 19.14 -19.10
CA ILE A 22 -22.35 18.11 -18.12
C ILE A 22 -22.16 16.88 -19.00
N ARG A 23 -20.91 16.40 -19.13
CA ARG A 23 -20.59 15.15 -19.81
C ARG A 23 -21.64 14.11 -19.41
N ASP A 24 -22.13 13.30 -20.36
CA ASP A 24 -22.97 12.13 -20.07
C ASP A 24 -22.24 11.27 -19.03
N TYR A 25 -22.51 11.53 -17.76
CA TYR A 25 -21.91 10.78 -16.68
C TYR A 25 -22.81 9.58 -16.52
N LYS A 26 -22.26 8.39 -16.75
CA LYS A 26 -22.88 7.18 -16.20
C LYS A 26 -22.89 7.37 -14.69
N LYS A 27 -24.07 7.66 -14.14
CA LYS A 27 -24.25 7.74 -12.71
C LYS A 27 -24.00 6.34 -12.15
N ILE A 28 -22.90 6.18 -11.44
CA ILE A 28 -22.72 5.03 -10.56
C ILE A 28 -23.73 5.23 -9.44
N GLU A 29 -24.81 4.45 -9.47
CA GLU A 29 -25.90 4.57 -8.50
C GLU A 29 -25.49 4.09 -7.10
N ASN A 30 -24.51 3.19 -7.04
CA ASN A 30 -24.01 2.63 -5.80
C ASN A 30 -22.51 2.31 -5.89
N PHE A 31 -21.67 3.12 -5.26
CA PHE A 31 -20.22 2.84 -5.17
C PHE A 31 -19.89 1.66 -4.23
N ASN A 32 -20.88 1.11 -3.52
CA ASN A 32 -20.75 -0.14 -2.77
C ASN A 32 -21.15 -1.36 -3.59
N ASP A 33 -21.43 -1.22 -4.90
CA ASP A 33 -21.64 -2.38 -5.77
C ASP A 33 -20.34 -3.19 -5.84
N ILE A 34 -20.42 -4.43 -5.35
CA ILE A 34 -19.30 -5.35 -5.31
C ILE A 34 -18.73 -5.64 -6.71
N ASN A 35 -19.55 -5.57 -7.75
CA ASN A 35 -19.10 -5.82 -9.11
C ASN A 35 -18.15 -4.73 -9.59
N ILE A 36 -18.35 -3.47 -9.17
CA ILE A 36 -17.45 -2.37 -9.50
C ILE A 36 -16.07 -2.63 -8.88
N GLY A 37 -16.02 -2.96 -7.59
CA GLY A 37 -14.76 -3.28 -6.91
C GLY A 37 -14.09 -4.51 -7.50
N ARG A 38 -14.86 -5.56 -7.80
CA ARG A 38 -14.36 -6.80 -8.41
C ARG A 38 -13.78 -6.55 -9.80
N ASP A 39 -14.49 -5.82 -10.66
CA ASP A 39 -14.04 -5.54 -12.01
C ASP A 39 -12.81 -4.63 -12.01
N ALA A 40 -12.74 -3.67 -11.08
CA ALA A 40 -11.55 -2.85 -10.86
C ALA A 40 -10.33 -3.69 -10.42
N ILE A 41 -10.53 -4.64 -9.51
CA ILE A 41 -9.49 -5.60 -9.09
C ILE A 41 -8.96 -6.40 -10.29
N LEU A 42 -9.86 -6.92 -11.12
CA LEU A 42 -9.46 -7.71 -12.28
C LEU A 42 -8.79 -6.86 -13.36
N ALA A 43 -9.28 -5.65 -13.62
CA ALA A 43 -8.66 -4.72 -14.56
C ALA A 43 -7.25 -4.31 -14.11
N PHE A 44 -7.08 -4.00 -12.81
CA PHE A 44 -5.75 -3.70 -12.24
C PHE A 44 -4.78 -4.90 -12.37
N ALA A 45 -5.30 -6.11 -12.22
CA ALA A 45 -4.52 -7.33 -12.27
C ALA A 45 -4.23 -7.84 -13.69
N ASP A 46 -4.93 -7.34 -14.69
CA ASP A 46 -4.72 -7.65 -16.10
C ASP A 46 -3.60 -6.80 -16.70
N SER A 47 -2.39 -6.94 -16.15
CA SER A 47 -1.21 -6.24 -16.64
C SER A 47 0.02 -7.17 -16.68
N GLU A 48 0.96 -6.86 -17.58
CA GLU A 48 2.21 -7.62 -17.71
C GLU A 48 3.01 -7.67 -16.40
N GLN A 49 2.90 -6.66 -15.54
CA GLN A 49 3.52 -6.61 -14.22
C GLN A 49 2.88 -7.58 -13.22
N CYS A 50 1.61 -7.93 -13.43
CA CYS A 50 0.79 -8.72 -12.52
C CYS A 50 0.74 -10.22 -12.86
N ILE A 51 0.93 -10.56 -14.13
CA ILE A 51 0.86 -11.92 -14.67
C ILE A 51 2.09 -12.74 -14.25
N ASP A 52 1.91 -14.02 -13.96
CA ASP A 52 2.99 -14.93 -13.58
C ASP A 52 4.07 -15.06 -14.66
N ASN A 53 5.32 -15.24 -14.21
CA ASN A 53 6.46 -15.58 -15.07
C ASN A 53 7.18 -16.82 -14.52
N GLY A 54 8.15 -17.33 -15.27
CA GLY A 54 8.94 -18.51 -14.87
C GLY A 54 10.08 -18.19 -13.88
N ASN A 55 10.23 -16.94 -13.45
CA ASN A 55 11.37 -16.52 -12.65
C ASN A 55 11.15 -16.91 -11.19
N ARG A 56 12.25 -17.27 -10.50
CA ARG A 56 12.22 -17.59 -9.07
C ARG A 56 12.14 -16.33 -8.18
N TYR A 57 12.76 -15.25 -8.65
CA TYR A 57 12.79 -13.94 -8.00
C TYR A 57 12.13 -12.92 -8.92
N GLU A 58 11.70 -11.79 -8.36
CA GLU A 58 11.21 -10.69 -9.18
C GLU A 58 12.41 -9.92 -9.75
N GLU A 59 12.61 -10.06 -11.05
CA GLU A 59 13.72 -9.44 -11.78
C GLU A 59 13.29 -8.12 -12.42
N GLN A 60 11.98 -7.88 -12.59
CA GLN A 60 11.44 -6.62 -13.08
C GLN A 60 11.09 -5.73 -11.89
N PHE A 61 11.71 -4.54 -11.81
CA PHE A 61 11.53 -3.65 -10.65
C PHE A 61 10.05 -3.33 -10.35
N TYR A 62 9.22 -3.17 -11.38
CA TYR A 62 7.78 -2.89 -11.25
C TYR A 62 6.88 -4.16 -11.28
N GLY A 63 7.47 -5.35 -11.34
CA GLY A 63 6.74 -6.61 -11.31
C GLY A 63 6.15 -6.91 -9.92
N ARG A 64 4.90 -7.35 -9.89
CA ARG A 64 4.23 -7.91 -8.70
C ARG A 64 3.31 -9.04 -9.13
N ARG A 65 3.79 -10.28 -9.06
CA ARG A 65 3.02 -11.46 -9.49
C ARG A 65 1.83 -11.76 -8.57
N ILE A 66 0.63 -11.40 -9.00
CA ILE A 66 -0.60 -11.51 -8.20
C ILE A 66 -1.54 -12.64 -8.66
N ARG A 67 -1.15 -13.42 -9.67
CA ARG A 67 -1.87 -14.63 -10.11
C ARG A 67 -3.34 -14.33 -10.53
N PRO A 68 -3.57 -13.43 -11.50
CA PRO A 68 -4.91 -12.97 -11.90
C PRO A 68 -5.87 -14.09 -12.30
N HIS A 69 -5.34 -15.21 -12.81
CA HIS A 69 -6.13 -16.40 -13.15
C HIS A 69 -6.82 -17.05 -11.95
N VAL A 70 -6.35 -16.81 -10.72
CA VAL A 70 -7.03 -17.25 -9.50
C VAL A 70 -7.95 -16.16 -8.95
N LEU A 71 -7.55 -14.89 -9.01
CA LEU A 71 -8.33 -13.76 -8.49
C LEU A 71 -9.76 -13.72 -9.03
N LYS A 72 -9.96 -14.08 -10.30
CA LYS A 72 -11.30 -14.09 -10.94
C LYS A 72 -12.31 -15.06 -10.32
N TYR A 73 -11.84 -16.05 -9.55
CA TYR A 73 -12.68 -17.05 -8.89
C TYR A 73 -12.89 -16.79 -7.39
N ILE A 74 -12.31 -15.72 -6.84
CA ILE A 74 -12.53 -15.35 -5.44
C ILE A 74 -13.93 -14.76 -5.29
N ASP A 75 -14.68 -15.27 -4.31
CA ASP A 75 -15.94 -14.66 -3.88
C ASP A 75 -15.68 -13.55 -2.86
N PHE A 76 -15.56 -12.32 -3.33
CA PHE A 76 -15.36 -11.16 -2.48
C PHE A 76 -16.60 -10.78 -1.65
N SER A 77 -17.76 -11.40 -1.89
CA SER A 77 -19.00 -11.13 -1.14
C SER A 77 -19.01 -11.78 0.24
N SER A 78 -18.10 -12.73 0.46
CA SER A 78 -17.91 -13.48 1.69
C SER A 78 -16.56 -13.09 2.32
N PRO A 79 -16.50 -12.07 3.21
CA PRO A 79 -15.26 -11.68 3.88
C PRO A 79 -14.61 -12.84 4.63
N LEU A 80 -13.29 -12.74 4.77
CA LEU A 80 -12.51 -13.74 5.50
C LEU A 80 -12.85 -13.70 7.00
N THR A 81 -12.74 -14.87 7.61
CA THR A 81 -12.77 -15.10 9.06
C THR A 81 -11.36 -15.47 9.52
N ARG A 82 -11.15 -15.51 10.85
CA ARG A 82 -9.86 -15.94 11.41
C ARG A 82 -9.42 -17.33 10.93
N ASP A 83 -10.35 -18.25 10.74
CA ASP A 83 -10.04 -19.63 10.35
C ASP A 83 -9.58 -19.76 8.90
N ASN A 84 -9.94 -18.80 8.03
CA ASN A 84 -9.64 -18.86 6.60
C ASN A 84 -8.66 -17.77 6.13
N ILE A 85 -8.16 -16.92 7.04
CA ILE A 85 -7.22 -15.84 6.73
C ILE A 85 -5.87 -16.34 6.18
N LEU A 86 -5.56 -17.63 6.35
CA LEU A 86 -4.35 -18.27 5.81
C LEU A 86 -4.58 -19.04 4.49
N THR A 87 -5.78 -18.96 3.91
CA THR A 87 -6.09 -19.62 2.63
C THR A 87 -5.37 -18.95 1.45
N TYR A 88 -5.32 -19.67 0.33
CA TYR A 88 -4.76 -19.12 -0.90
C TYR A 88 -5.54 -17.89 -1.41
N SER A 89 -6.86 -17.86 -1.23
CA SER A 89 -7.68 -16.68 -1.58
C SER A 89 -7.28 -15.44 -0.77
N ALA A 90 -6.99 -15.61 0.52
CA ALA A 90 -6.46 -14.56 1.37
C ALA A 90 -5.09 -14.07 0.87
N PHE A 91 -4.21 -15.01 0.51
CA PHE A 91 -2.89 -14.67 -0.02
C PHE A 91 -2.93 -13.88 -1.33
N ALA A 92 -3.77 -14.30 -2.28
CA ALA A 92 -3.94 -13.60 -3.55
C ALA A 92 -4.56 -12.21 -3.34
N ALA A 93 -5.54 -12.08 -2.45
CA ALA A 93 -6.12 -10.80 -2.07
C ALA A 93 -5.10 -9.88 -1.39
N ASN A 94 -4.27 -10.39 -0.47
CA ASN A 94 -3.23 -9.61 0.21
C ASN A 94 -2.17 -9.08 -0.75
N ARG A 95 -1.70 -9.92 -1.70
CA ARG A 95 -0.78 -9.48 -2.76
C ARG A 95 -1.38 -8.36 -3.59
N THR A 96 -2.65 -8.50 -3.97
CA THR A 96 -3.36 -7.51 -4.78
C THR A 96 -3.54 -6.20 -4.03
N LEU A 97 -3.99 -6.25 -2.77
CA LEU A 97 -4.17 -5.07 -1.94
C LEU A 97 -2.85 -4.34 -1.73
N PHE A 98 -1.77 -5.09 -1.46
CA PHE A 98 -0.44 -4.51 -1.29
C PHE A 98 -0.03 -3.75 -2.56
N THR A 99 -0.08 -4.39 -3.73
CA THR A 99 0.28 -3.74 -5.00
C THR A 99 -0.61 -2.55 -5.34
N MET A 100 -1.91 -2.58 -5.01
CA MET A 100 -2.81 -1.45 -5.21
C MET A 100 -2.46 -0.27 -4.30
N ASN A 101 -2.10 -0.54 -3.05
CA ASN A 101 -1.68 0.46 -2.07
C ASN A 101 -0.35 1.14 -2.45
N GLU A 102 0.53 0.42 -3.15
CA GLU A 102 1.80 0.97 -3.65
C GLU A 102 1.63 2.04 -4.73
N MET A 103 0.43 2.20 -5.30
CA MET A 103 0.18 3.24 -6.29
C MET A 103 0.37 4.67 -5.74
N ASP A 104 0.34 4.85 -4.42
CA ASP A 104 0.63 6.15 -3.78
C ASP A 104 2.09 6.30 -3.33
N PHE A 105 2.94 5.29 -3.53
CA PHE A 105 4.35 5.32 -3.16
C PHE A 105 5.22 5.50 -4.39
N LEU A 106 6.15 6.46 -4.35
CA LEU A 106 7.16 6.61 -5.39
C LEU A 106 8.33 5.67 -5.12
N MET A 107 8.42 4.60 -5.90
CA MET A 107 9.56 3.70 -5.96
C MET A 107 10.20 3.78 -7.33
N LEU A 108 11.52 3.92 -7.35
CA LEU A 108 12.34 3.96 -8.56
C LEU A 108 13.49 2.95 -8.42
N PRO A 109 13.87 2.25 -9.52
CA PRO A 109 15.10 1.47 -9.55
C PRO A 109 16.32 2.39 -9.48
N GLU A 110 17.50 1.80 -9.31
CA GLU A 110 18.77 2.50 -9.56
C GLU A 110 18.76 3.16 -10.94
N MET A 111 19.37 4.34 -11.05
CA MET A 111 19.25 5.20 -12.23
C MET A 111 19.74 4.53 -13.52
N ASP A 112 20.74 3.66 -13.45
CA ASP A 112 21.26 2.89 -14.58
C ASP A 112 20.32 1.77 -15.04
N LYS A 113 19.35 1.39 -14.21
CA LYS A 113 18.33 0.36 -14.48
C LYS A 113 16.95 0.96 -14.74
N PHE A 114 16.83 2.29 -14.75
CA PHE A 114 15.56 2.97 -14.95
C PHE A 114 15.09 2.84 -16.40
N ILE A 115 13.86 2.33 -16.58
CA ILE A 115 13.18 2.20 -17.87
C ILE A 115 11.89 3.01 -17.80
N TRP A 116 11.79 4.05 -18.63
CA TRP A 116 10.68 4.99 -18.61
C TRP A 116 9.35 4.33 -18.99
N GLU A 117 9.36 3.42 -19.97
CA GLU A 117 8.17 2.69 -20.40
C GLU A 117 7.59 1.84 -19.27
N ASP A 118 8.42 1.16 -18.50
CA ASP A 118 7.95 0.34 -17.37
C ASP A 118 7.40 1.21 -16.24
N TYR A 119 8.03 2.35 -15.97
CA TYR A 119 7.51 3.37 -15.05
C TYR A 119 6.12 3.86 -15.47
N GLN A 120 5.93 4.22 -16.75
CA GLN A 120 4.63 4.69 -17.25
C GLN A 120 3.55 3.61 -17.23
N LYS A 121 3.92 2.35 -17.50
CA LYS A 121 2.97 1.24 -17.40
C LYS A 121 2.55 0.99 -15.95
N PHE A 122 3.45 1.14 -14.98
CA PHE A 122 3.16 0.95 -13.56
C PHE A 122 2.37 2.13 -12.98
N TYR A 123 2.87 3.36 -13.13
CA TYR A 123 2.22 4.60 -12.69
C TYR A 123 1.36 5.20 -13.81
N SER A 124 0.26 4.51 -14.14
CA SER A 124 -0.72 4.97 -15.13
C SER A 124 -2.03 5.42 -14.48
N ASP A 125 -2.74 6.33 -15.13
CA ASP A 125 -4.06 6.79 -14.70
C ASP A 125 -5.05 5.62 -14.54
N GLU A 126 -4.99 4.65 -15.46
CA GLU A 126 -5.84 3.46 -15.42
C GLU A 126 -5.60 2.61 -14.17
N ARG A 127 -4.32 2.34 -13.84
CA ARG A 127 -3.95 1.59 -12.64
C ARG A 127 -4.29 2.35 -11.37
N PHE A 128 -4.08 3.66 -11.37
CA PHE A 128 -4.44 4.52 -10.23
C PHE A 128 -5.96 4.54 -10.00
N ILE A 129 -6.78 4.66 -11.04
CA ILE A 129 -8.24 4.67 -10.91
C ILE A 129 -8.76 3.30 -10.45
N THR A 130 -8.24 2.22 -11.03
CA THR A 130 -8.67 0.84 -10.69
C THR A 130 -8.20 0.43 -9.28
N SER A 131 -7.02 0.86 -8.82
CA SER A 131 -6.60 0.63 -7.43
C SER A 131 -7.56 1.31 -6.45
N ASN A 132 -7.86 2.60 -6.65
CA ASN A 132 -8.75 3.37 -5.79
C ASN A 132 -10.18 2.80 -5.74
N ALA A 133 -10.67 2.23 -6.85
CA ALA A 133 -11.98 1.58 -6.87
C ALA A 133 -11.98 0.19 -6.21
N GLY A 134 -10.86 -0.54 -6.23
CA GLY A 134 -10.75 -1.91 -5.73
C GLY A 134 -10.39 -2.03 -4.24
N ILE A 135 -9.56 -1.12 -3.71
CA ILE A 135 -8.98 -1.20 -2.35
C ILE A 135 -10.04 -1.44 -1.28
N ARG A 136 -11.15 -0.67 -1.29
CA ARG A 136 -12.19 -0.75 -0.27
C ARG A 136 -12.83 -2.15 -0.17
N LEU A 137 -13.01 -2.82 -1.30
CA LEU A 137 -13.56 -4.17 -1.34
C LEU A 137 -12.56 -5.18 -0.78
N LEU A 138 -11.28 -5.06 -1.16
CA LEU A 138 -10.20 -5.91 -0.64
C LEU A 138 -10.01 -5.74 0.87
N GLU A 139 -10.03 -4.50 1.37
CA GLU A 139 -9.92 -4.21 2.80
C GLU A 139 -11.07 -4.84 3.58
N LYS A 140 -12.31 -4.70 3.10
CA LYS A 140 -13.47 -5.35 3.72
C LYS A 140 -13.29 -6.87 3.72
N TYR A 141 -12.89 -7.44 2.59
CA TYR A 141 -12.68 -8.87 2.46
C TYR A 141 -11.56 -9.39 3.40
N LEU A 142 -10.46 -8.67 3.54
CA LEU A 142 -9.27 -9.10 4.30
C LEU A 142 -9.35 -8.81 5.80
N PHE A 143 -10.02 -7.72 6.21
CA PHE A 143 -9.94 -7.23 7.59
C PHE A 143 -11.24 -7.32 8.39
N SER A 144 -12.38 -7.70 7.78
CA SER A 144 -13.64 -7.82 8.54
C SER A 144 -13.60 -8.85 9.66
N PHE A 145 -12.69 -9.84 9.62
CA PHE A 145 -12.51 -10.75 10.77
C PHE A 145 -12.11 -10.03 12.06
N LEU A 146 -11.53 -8.82 11.98
CA LEU A 146 -11.17 -8.03 13.15
C LEU A 146 -12.39 -7.53 13.93
N ASP A 147 -13.55 -7.41 13.28
CA ASP A 147 -14.80 -6.99 13.92
C ASP A 147 -15.23 -8.00 15.01
N ASP A 148 -14.89 -9.28 14.83
CA ASP A 148 -15.17 -10.35 15.80
C ASP A 148 -14.02 -10.57 16.80
N GLU A 149 -12.80 -10.13 16.46
CA GLU A 149 -11.58 -10.35 17.26
C GLU A 149 -11.30 -9.21 18.26
N ILE A 150 -11.80 -8.00 17.98
CA ILE A 150 -11.56 -6.82 18.82
C ILE A 150 -12.79 -6.54 19.67
N ILE A 151 -12.65 -6.66 20.99
CA ILE A 151 -13.70 -6.31 21.94
C ILE A 151 -13.67 -4.81 22.22
N ILE A 152 -14.68 -4.08 21.74
CA ILE A 152 -14.83 -2.65 22.02
C ILE A 152 -15.50 -2.48 23.39
N THR A 153 -14.73 -2.03 24.38
CA THR A 153 -15.24 -1.72 25.72
C THR A 153 -15.68 -0.26 25.84
N GLU A 154 -16.68 0.01 26.67
CA GLU A 154 -17.15 1.37 26.95
C GLU A 154 -16.38 2.05 28.10
N ASN A 155 -16.72 3.32 28.38
CA ASN A 155 -16.25 4.07 29.55
C ASN A 155 -14.72 4.34 29.56
N TRP A 156 -14.13 4.60 28.39
CA TRP A 156 -12.76 5.07 28.28
C TRP A 156 -12.60 6.50 28.84
N ASN A 157 -11.54 6.71 29.62
CA ASN A 157 -11.12 8.02 30.08
C ASN A 157 -9.59 8.10 30.10
N LYS A 158 -9.04 9.29 30.31
CA LYS A 158 -7.58 9.52 30.29
C LYS A 158 -6.80 8.59 31.23
N ALA A 159 -7.34 8.30 32.42
CA ALA A 159 -6.66 7.43 33.38
C ALA A 159 -6.61 5.99 32.86
N ARG A 160 -7.74 5.48 32.34
CA ARG A 160 -7.83 4.12 31.77
C ARG A 160 -6.99 3.93 30.51
N VAL A 161 -6.93 4.94 29.63
CA VAL A 161 -6.05 4.90 28.45
C VAL A 161 -4.59 4.79 28.88
N LYS A 162 -4.17 5.59 29.87
CA LYS A 162 -2.80 5.50 30.42
C LYS A 162 -2.52 4.13 31.04
N GLU A 163 -3.44 3.66 31.89
CA GLU A 163 -3.33 2.35 32.54
C GLU A 163 -3.18 1.23 31.50
N TYR A 164 -4.00 1.24 30.45
CA TYR A 164 -3.93 0.28 29.35
C TYR A 164 -2.54 0.26 28.68
N PHE A 165 -2.03 1.42 28.26
CA PHE A 165 -0.72 1.49 27.59
C PHE A 165 0.45 1.16 28.53
N PHE A 166 0.40 1.57 29.81
CA PHE A 166 1.43 1.21 30.77
C PHE A 166 1.41 -0.28 31.11
N SER A 167 0.23 -0.89 31.29
CA SER A 167 0.11 -2.33 31.50
C SER A 167 0.68 -3.11 30.31
N PHE A 168 0.34 -2.68 29.09
CA PHE A 168 0.88 -3.28 27.87
C PHE A 168 2.41 -3.16 27.79
N ALA A 169 2.98 -1.99 28.11
CA ALA A 169 4.43 -1.79 28.12
C ALA A 169 5.11 -2.66 29.18
N ASP A 170 4.57 -2.72 30.40
CA ASP A 170 5.09 -3.54 31.50
C ASP A 170 5.02 -5.04 31.18
N GLU A 171 3.97 -5.50 30.51
CA GLU A 171 3.85 -6.87 30.02
C GLU A 171 4.85 -7.17 28.91
N SER A 172 5.02 -6.25 27.97
CA SER A 172 5.97 -6.38 26.86
C SER A 172 7.42 -6.51 27.37
N LEU A 173 7.78 -5.76 28.41
CA LEU A 173 9.10 -5.83 29.04
C LEU A 173 9.37 -7.17 29.77
N LYS A 174 8.33 -7.89 30.18
CA LYS A 174 8.45 -9.22 30.81
C LYS A 174 8.59 -10.35 29.79
N CYS A 175 8.41 -10.06 28.50
CA CYS A 175 8.50 -11.07 27.45
C CYS A 175 9.95 -11.58 27.33
N SER A 176 10.16 -12.86 27.68
CA SER A 176 11.49 -13.50 27.69
C SER A 176 11.83 -14.24 26.40
N SER A 177 10.87 -14.40 25.49
CA SER A 177 11.10 -15.04 24.18
C SER A 177 10.07 -14.58 23.15
N LEU A 178 10.50 -14.41 21.91
CA LEU A 178 9.62 -14.11 20.78
C LEU A 178 9.44 -15.37 19.93
N PRO A 179 8.22 -15.67 19.44
CA PRO A 179 7.98 -16.83 18.60
C PRO A 179 8.89 -16.91 17.37
N SER A 180 9.19 -15.77 16.73
CA SER A 180 10.12 -15.69 15.60
C SER A 180 11.56 -16.04 16.00
N ALA A 181 12.04 -15.48 17.12
CA ALA A 181 13.37 -15.78 17.65
C ALA A 181 13.50 -17.28 17.99
N ASN A 182 12.49 -17.86 18.65
CA ASN A 182 12.47 -19.28 18.95
C ASN A 182 12.50 -20.13 17.66
N ALA A 183 11.65 -19.80 16.68
CA ALA A 183 11.61 -20.51 15.40
C ALA A 183 12.96 -20.50 14.66
N ILE A 184 13.67 -19.37 14.69
CA ILE A 184 15.02 -19.25 14.11
C ILE A 184 16.01 -20.12 14.91
N LEU A 185 16.05 -19.98 16.23
CA LEU A 185 17.04 -20.64 17.08
C LEU A 185 16.88 -22.17 17.14
N THR A 186 15.65 -22.67 16.98
CA THR A 186 15.35 -24.11 16.97
C THR A 186 15.30 -24.72 15.56
N SER A 187 15.51 -23.93 14.51
CA SER A 187 15.50 -24.41 13.13
C SER A 187 16.67 -25.37 12.86
N THR A 188 16.49 -26.30 11.92
CA THR A 188 17.59 -27.13 11.40
C THR A 188 18.60 -26.31 10.60
N ASP A 189 18.19 -25.16 10.07
CA ASP A 189 19.06 -24.18 9.40
C ASP A 189 18.73 -22.76 9.87
N PRO A 190 19.25 -22.33 11.05
CA PRO A 190 18.97 -21.02 11.61
C PRO A 190 19.42 -19.86 10.71
N ILE A 191 20.47 -20.05 9.91
CA ILE A 191 20.98 -19.01 9.01
C ILE A 191 19.97 -18.75 7.89
N THR A 192 19.47 -19.81 7.23
CA THR A 192 18.45 -19.64 6.21
C THR A 192 17.13 -19.13 6.82
N THR A 193 16.71 -19.64 7.97
CA THR A 193 15.47 -19.18 8.64
C THR A 193 15.54 -17.72 9.05
N SER A 194 16.68 -17.22 9.53
CA SER A 194 16.87 -15.80 9.82
C SER A 194 16.86 -14.93 8.55
N LYS A 195 17.42 -15.40 7.44
CA LYS A 195 17.32 -14.71 6.15
C LYS A 195 15.88 -14.64 5.64
N ASP A 196 15.13 -15.75 5.73
CA ASP A 196 13.72 -15.78 5.36
C ASP A 196 12.89 -14.81 6.23
N TRP A 197 13.24 -14.70 7.51
CA TRP A 197 12.63 -13.72 8.42
C TRP A 197 12.95 -12.27 8.01
N LEU A 198 14.20 -11.95 7.68
CA LEU A 198 14.57 -10.63 7.14
C LEU A 198 13.80 -10.31 5.85
N ILE A 199 13.64 -11.28 4.94
CA ILE A 199 12.84 -11.09 3.73
C ILE A 199 11.41 -10.64 4.06
N GLN A 200 10.81 -11.13 5.15
CA GLN A 200 9.44 -10.74 5.52
C GLN A 200 9.30 -9.27 5.94
N LEU A 201 10.36 -8.67 6.50
CA LEU A 201 10.34 -7.26 6.92
C LEU A 201 10.52 -6.29 5.75
N ALA A 202 10.95 -6.79 4.57
CA ALA A 202 11.23 -5.96 3.41
C ALA A 202 10.00 -5.26 2.83
N THR A 203 8.79 -5.75 3.12
CA THR A 203 7.52 -5.08 2.72
C THR A 203 7.26 -3.79 3.47
N ASP A 204 7.94 -3.58 4.60
CA ASP A 204 7.79 -2.40 5.46
C ASP A 204 9.09 -1.58 5.48
N PHE A 205 10.20 -2.21 5.88
CA PHE A 205 11.44 -1.48 6.17
C PHE A 205 12.14 -0.92 4.93
N LEU A 206 11.90 -1.44 3.73
CA LEU A 206 12.44 -0.83 2.50
C LEU A 206 11.66 0.41 2.04
N ILE A 207 10.45 0.61 2.58
CA ILE A 207 9.58 1.77 2.33
C ILE A 207 9.21 2.46 3.65
N GLU A 208 10.09 2.34 4.65
CA GLU A 208 9.82 2.73 6.03
C GLU A 208 9.29 4.16 6.15
N SER A 209 8.37 4.35 7.09
CA SER A 209 7.59 5.58 7.31
C SER A 209 6.62 5.97 6.19
N SER A 210 6.63 5.35 5.01
CA SER A 210 5.71 5.70 3.91
C SER A 210 4.23 5.58 4.30
N PRO A 211 3.77 4.52 5.02
CA PRO A 211 2.40 4.48 5.52
C PRO A 211 2.11 5.61 6.52
N MET A 212 3.06 5.91 7.42
CA MET A 212 2.93 6.97 8.43
C MET A 212 2.87 8.37 7.79
N ALA A 213 3.62 8.59 6.70
CA ALA A 213 3.70 9.85 5.98
C ALA A 213 2.35 10.27 5.36
N ARG A 214 1.44 9.31 5.10
CA ARG A 214 0.06 9.61 4.64
C ARG A 214 -0.68 10.50 5.64
N TYR A 215 -0.43 10.32 6.94
CA TYR A 215 -1.05 11.12 7.99
C TYR A 215 -0.34 12.44 8.25
N ALA A 216 0.84 12.69 7.69
CA ALA A 216 1.58 13.94 7.88
C ALA A 216 0.94 15.14 7.18
N SER A 217 0.18 14.88 6.12
CA SER A 217 -0.47 15.91 5.30
C SER A 217 -1.77 16.40 5.94
N GLY A 218 -2.10 17.68 5.75
CA GLY A 218 -3.35 18.29 6.21
C GLY A 218 -3.15 19.49 7.13
N SER A 219 -4.23 19.89 7.81
CA SER A 219 -4.22 21.03 8.75
C SER A 219 -4.87 20.60 10.07
N TYR A 220 -4.04 20.19 11.02
CA TYR A 220 -4.46 19.81 12.36
C TYR A 220 -3.42 20.28 13.40
N GLY A 221 -3.75 20.18 14.69
CA GLY A 221 -3.01 20.85 15.78
C GLY A 221 -1.61 20.30 16.07
N GLU A 222 -1.08 20.60 17.26
CA GLU A 222 0.29 20.24 17.68
C GLU A 222 0.67 18.77 17.47
N ILE A 223 -0.30 17.86 17.50
CA ILE A 223 -0.10 16.43 17.25
C ILE A 223 0.44 16.15 15.82
N ALA A 224 0.12 16.99 14.84
CA ALA A 224 0.70 16.93 13.49
C ALA A 224 2.21 17.10 13.53
N SER A 225 2.65 18.15 14.22
CA SER A 225 4.07 18.46 14.36
C SER A 225 4.79 17.39 15.19
N SER A 226 4.13 16.76 16.15
CA SER A 226 4.68 15.63 16.90
C SER A 226 4.86 14.39 16.02
N LEU A 227 3.87 14.04 15.18
CA LEU A 227 4.01 12.96 14.21
C LEU A 227 5.13 13.24 13.21
N PHE A 228 5.24 14.48 12.73
CA PHE A 228 6.26 14.86 11.75
C PHE A 228 7.68 14.74 12.31
N LYS A 229 7.90 14.95 13.61
CA LYS A 229 9.21 14.70 14.24
C LYS A 229 9.62 13.24 14.16
N ILE A 230 8.67 12.31 14.34
CA ILE A 230 8.93 10.87 14.21
C ILE A 230 9.33 10.58 12.76
N ILE A 231 8.55 11.06 11.78
CA ILE A 231 8.86 10.85 10.36
C ILE A 231 10.24 11.39 9.97
N ILE A 232 10.63 12.57 10.47
CA ILE A 232 11.98 13.13 10.23
C ILE A 232 13.07 12.18 10.74
N ASP A 233 12.86 11.57 11.90
CA ASP A 233 13.80 10.61 12.49
C ASP A 233 13.92 9.36 11.61
N GLU A 234 12.79 8.77 11.19
CA GLU A 234 12.76 7.60 10.30
C GLU A 234 13.46 7.85 8.95
N LEU A 235 13.33 9.08 8.42
CA LEU A 235 13.98 9.53 7.19
C LEU A 235 15.46 9.95 7.41
N GLY A 236 16.03 9.68 8.58
CA GLY A 236 17.43 9.95 8.89
C GLY A 236 17.78 11.44 8.94
N TYR A 237 16.83 12.31 9.32
CA TYR A 237 16.97 13.76 9.25
C TYR A 237 17.31 14.29 7.83
N GLY A 238 16.92 13.56 6.79
CA GLY A 238 17.23 13.89 5.39
C GLY A 238 18.65 13.51 4.95
N ASP A 239 19.43 12.87 5.82
CA ASP A 239 20.71 12.26 5.46
C ASP A 239 20.44 10.84 4.94
N PHE A 240 20.59 10.64 3.63
CA PHE A 240 20.32 9.36 2.98
C PHE A 240 21.07 8.18 3.60
N SER A 241 22.28 8.42 4.12
CA SER A 241 23.09 7.37 4.77
C SER A 241 22.54 6.92 6.13
N LYS A 242 21.67 7.74 6.74
CA LYS A 242 21.01 7.48 8.03
C LYS A 242 19.54 7.14 7.90
N HIS A 243 18.97 7.28 6.70
CA HIS A 243 17.61 6.86 6.44
C HIS A 243 17.46 5.38 6.82
N HIS A 244 16.44 5.03 7.61
CA HIS A 244 16.34 3.67 8.14
C HIS A 244 16.18 2.60 7.05
N ALA A 245 15.47 2.89 5.96
CA ALA A 245 15.48 2.05 4.76
C ALA A 245 16.89 1.78 4.20
N THR A 246 17.82 2.75 4.23
CA THR A 246 19.23 2.54 3.84
C THR A 246 19.94 1.60 4.81
N LEU A 247 19.75 1.79 6.12
CA LEU A 247 20.29 0.89 7.14
C LEU A 247 19.75 -0.54 6.98
N TYR A 248 18.49 -0.67 6.57
CA TYR A 248 17.90 -1.97 6.30
C TYR A 248 18.45 -2.62 5.03
N ARG A 249 18.71 -1.84 3.97
CA ARG A 249 19.43 -2.33 2.78
C ARG A 249 20.80 -2.87 3.16
N ASP A 250 21.55 -2.16 4.02
CA ASP A 250 22.85 -2.60 4.51
C ASP A 250 22.73 -3.90 5.34
N THR A 251 21.68 -4.02 6.14
CA THR A 251 21.37 -5.24 6.90
C THR A 251 21.17 -6.43 5.95
N LEU A 252 20.35 -6.29 4.91
CA LEU A 252 20.15 -7.35 3.89
C LEU A 252 21.46 -7.68 3.15
N ASN A 253 22.20 -6.66 2.71
CA ASN A 253 23.45 -6.83 1.98
C ASN A 253 24.51 -7.57 2.84
N SER A 254 24.57 -7.31 4.15
CA SER A 254 25.53 -7.93 5.08
C SER A 254 25.40 -9.46 5.16
N VAL A 255 24.22 -10.00 4.85
CA VAL A 255 23.92 -11.43 4.83
C VAL A 255 23.74 -11.99 3.42
N ASN A 256 24.20 -11.25 2.40
CA ASN A 256 24.12 -11.58 0.97
C ASN A 256 22.67 -11.72 0.46
N LEU A 257 21.74 -10.92 0.98
CA LEU A 257 20.40 -10.76 0.41
C LEU A 257 20.33 -9.53 -0.50
N ASN A 258 19.50 -9.60 -1.54
CA ASN A 258 19.24 -8.48 -2.43
C ASN A 258 18.32 -7.46 -1.74
N SER A 259 18.74 -6.21 -1.73
CA SER A 259 18.03 -5.12 -1.06
C SER A 259 17.07 -4.33 -1.96
N THR A 260 16.84 -4.79 -3.20
CA THR A 260 15.92 -4.18 -4.16
C THR A 260 14.46 -4.58 -3.87
N PRO A 261 13.54 -3.63 -3.65
CA PRO A 261 12.10 -3.92 -3.59
C PRO A 261 11.56 -4.32 -4.98
N HIS A 262 10.77 -5.38 -5.17
CA HIS A 262 10.47 -6.52 -4.29
C HIS A 262 11.11 -7.79 -4.84
N TYR A 263 12.43 -7.87 -4.88
CA TYR A 263 13.17 -9.01 -5.42
C TYR A 263 12.66 -10.38 -4.89
N TYR A 264 12.24 -10.41 -3.62
CA TYR A 264 11.71 -11.60 -2.95
C TYR A 264 10.18 -11.69 -2.92
N TRP A 265 9.46 -11.04 -3.84
CA TRP A 265 7.98 -11.01 -3.90
C TRP A 265 7.32 -12.39 -3.71
N GLN A 266 7.90 -13.43 -4.31
CA GLN A 266 7.35 -14.79 -4.22
C GLN A 266 7.51 -15.45 -2.85
N TYR A 267 8.39 -14.92 -1.99
CA TYR A 267 8.71 -15.41 -0.65
C TYR A 267 8.01 -14.62 0.46
N TYR A 268 7.34 -13.52 0.13
CA TYR A 268 6.50 -12.84 1.10
C TYR A 268 5.35 -13.74 1.54
N LEU A 269 5.26 -13.95 2.84
CA LEU A 269 4.22 -14.71 3.48
C LEU A 269 2.93 -13.89 3.56
N ASN A 270 1.81 -14.60 3.57
CA ASN A 270 0.50 -14.00 3.70
C ASN A 270 0.37 -13.11 4.95
N GLY A 271 0.90 -13.56 6.09
CA GLY A 271 0.88 -12.78 7.34
C GLY A 271 1.70 -11.48 7.26
N SER A 272 2.85 -11.51 6.59
CA SER A 272 3.69 -10.31 6.38
C SER A 272 2.97 -9.27 5.53
N LEU A 273 2.35 -9.72 4.43
CA LEU A 273 1.55 -8.84 3.57
C LEU A 273 0.30 -8.32 4.28
N LEU A 274 -0.38 -9.15 5.07
CA LEU A 274 -1.54 -8.72 5.86
C LEU A 274 -1.16 -7.63 6.85
N LEU A 275 -0.03 -7.78 7.54
CA LEU A 275 0.47 -6.78 8.48
C LEU A 275 0.87 -5.48 7.78
N ALA A 276 1.59 -5.56 6.66
CA ALA A 276 1.96 -4.37 5.90
C ALA A 276 0.71 -3.64 5.37
N ASN A 277 -0.25 -4.39 4.82
CA ASN A 277 -1.53 -3.83 4.38
C ASN A 277 -2.33 -3.18 5.52
N TYR A 278 -2.27 -3.73 6.74
CA TYR A 278 -2.94 -3.14 7.90
C TYR A 278 -2.44 -1.73 8.22
N TYR A 279 -1.13 -1.48 8.08
CA TYR A 279 -0.55 -0.15 8.30
C TYR A 279 -0.77 0.82 7.13
N ILE A 280 -0.92 0.32 5.90
CA ILE A 280 -1.17 1.17 4.72
C ILE A 280 -2.67 1.54 4.58
N ARG A 281 -3.56 0.72 5.14
CA ARG A 281 -5.02 0.88 5.10
C ARG A 281 -5.45 2.31 5.47
N ASN A 282 -6.43 2.84 4.72
CA ASN A 282 -7.08 4.12 5.01
C ASN A 282 -8.40 3.96 5.80
#